data_AF-A0A1Q3AVE3-F1
#
_entry.id   AF-A0A1Q3AVE3-F1
#
_cell.length_a   1.000
_cell.length_b   1.000
_cell.length_c   1.000
_cell.angle_alpha   90.00
_cell.angle_beta   90.00
_cell.angle_gamma   90.00
#
_symmetry.space_group_name_H-M   'P 1'
#
loop_
_entity.id
_entity.type
_entity.pdbx_description
1 polymer ?
#
loop_
_entity_poly.entity_id
_entity_poly.type
_entity_poly.pdbx_seq_one_letter_code
_entity_poly.pdbx_strand_id
1 'polypeptide(L)'
;GVLKVSKGNLVVMKGTKINHLYHLQGSTVIGSVDVASISVSKDDRTKLWHMRLGHRSECGLSTLSKRGLLCGEQTTPLEFCEHCVVGKQTRVRFSTGTHSTKGTLDYTHSNLWGPAQVP
;
A
#
# COMPACT_ATOMS: atom_id res chain seq x y z
N GLY A 1 -8.88 -12.82 30.02
CA GLY A 1 -9.23 -11.40 30.24
C GLY A 1 -10.39 -11.01 29.33
N VAL A 2 -11.24 -10.07 29.75
CA VAL A 2 -12.41 -9.66 28.96
C VAL A 2 -12.36 -8.14 28.75
N LEU A 3 -12.48 -7.71 27.50
CA LEU A 3 -12.66 -6.31 27.12
C LEU A 3 -14.16 -6.00 27.09
N LYS A 4 -14.57 -4.89 27.70
CA LYS A 4 -15.92 -4.34 27.59
C LYS A 4 -15.81 -2.87 27.23
N VAL A 5 -16.55 -2.44 26.22
CA VAL A 5 -16.69 -1.05 25.81
C VAL A 5 -18.15 -0.65 26.02
N SER A 6 -18.39 0.39 26.81
CA SER A 6 -19.73 0.87 27.16
C SER A 6 -19.89 2.35 26.84
N LYS A 7 -21.12 2.73 26.46
CA LYS A 7 -21.56 4.12 26.34
C LYS A 7 -22.69 4.33 27.35
N GLY A 8 -22.35 4.91 28.50
CA GLY A 8 -23.22 4.91 29.68
C GLY A 8 -23.44 3.49 30.21
N ASN A 9 -24.69 3.15 30.53
CA ASN A 9 -25.05 1.80 31.00
C ASN A 9 -25.17 0.75 29.88
N LEU A 10 -25.05 1.16 28.62
CA LEU A 10 -25.13 0.24 27.47
C LEU A 10 -23.75 -0.30 27.13
N VAL A 11 -23.59 -1.63 27.16
CA VAL A 11 -22.39 -2.31 26.63
C VAL A 11 -22.52 -2.40 25.11
N VAL A 12 -21.64 -1.70 24.40
CA VAL A 12 -21.63 -1.62 22.93
C VAL A 12 -20.78 -2.72 22.32
N MET A 13 -19.75 -3.16 23.04
CA MET A 13 -18.83 -4.19 22.56
C MET A 13 -18.29 -5.00 23.74
N LYS A 14 -18.17 -6.31 23.55
CA LYS A 14 -17.50 -7.20 24.51
C LYS A 14 -16.55 -8.12 23.74
N GLY A 15 -15.38 -8.40 24.27
CA GLY A 15 -14.44 -9.33 23.65
C GLY A 15 -13.68 -10.17 24.67
N THR A 16 -13.44 -11.44 24.35
CA THR A 16 -12.68 -12.38 25.18
C THR A 16 -11.24 -12.48 24.68
N LYS A 17 -10.27 -12.42 25.60
CA LYS A 17 -8.84 -12.56 25.25
C LYS A 17 -8.49 -14.03 25.04
N ILE A 18 -8.06 -14.38 23.84
CA ILE A 18 -7.56 -15.69 23.44
C ILE A 18 -6.22 -15.45 22.72
N ASN A 19 -5.14 -16.12 23.15
CA ASN A 19 -3.81 -16.01 22.54
C ASN A 19 -3.35 -14.55 22.29
N HIS A 20 -3.51 -13.70 23.31
CA HIS A 20 -3.17 -12.26 23.25
C HIS A 20 -4.03 -11.38 22.32
N LEU A 21 -4.96 -11.96 21.56
CA LEU A 21 -5.98 -11.24 20.78
C LEU A 21 -7.32 -11.20 21.51
N TYR A 22 -8.10 -10.14 21.30
CA TYR A 22 -9.47 -10.05 21.81
C TYR A 22 -10.46 -10.43 20.71
N HIS A 23 -11.19 -11.52 20.89
CA HIS A 23 -12.25 -11.97 19.99
C HIS A 23 -13.57 -11.30 20.37
N LEU A 24 -14.23 -10.68 19.40
CA LEU A 24 -15.54 -10.04 19.60
C LEU A 24 -16.59 -11.10 20.00
N GLN A 25 -17.27 -10.86 21.12
CA GLN A 25 -18.36 -11.69 21.61
C GLN A 25 -19.70 -11.08 21.17
N GLY A 26 -20.14 -11.44 19.97
CA GLY A 26 -21.42 -11.00 19.39
C GLY A 26 -21.45 -11.22 17.87
N SER A 27 -22.62 -11.02 17.27
CA SER A 27 -22.76 -10.91 15.81
C SER A 27 -22.70 -9.44 15.41
N THR A 28 -21.90 -9.11 14.39
CA THR A 28 -22.03 -7.83 13.70
C THR A 28 -23.31 -7.89 12.89
N VAL A 29 -24.31 -7.09 13.30
CA VAL A 29 -25.42 -6.77 12.40
C VAL A 29 -24.84 -5.86 11.33
N ILE A 30 -24.33 -6.47 10.26
CA ILE A 30 -24.09 -5.77 9.02
C ILE A 30 -25.50 -5.50 8.52
N GLY A 31 -26.05 -4.33 8.88
CA GLY A 31 -27.22 -3.83 8.18
C GLY A 31 -26.89 -3.95 6.70
N SER A 32 -27.81 -4.52 5.93
CA SER A 32 -27.72 -4.54 4.48
C SER A 32 -27.72 -3.08 4.02
N VAL A 33 -26.55 -2.45 4.09
CA VAL A 33 -26.22 -1.38 3.19
C VAL A 33 -26.17 -2.11 1.88
N ASP A 34 -27.28 -2.05 1.14
CA ASP A 34 -27.22 -2.11 -0.30
C ASP A 34 -26.21 -1.02 -0.67
N VAL A 35 -24.93 -1.39 -0.73
CA VAL A 35 -23.95 -0.64 -1.48
C VAL A 35 -24.53 -0.76 -2.86
N ALA A 36 -25.24 0.29 -3.30
CA ALA A 36 -25.84 0.36 -4.60
C ALA A 36 -24.83 -0.23 -5.56
N SER A 37 -25.09 -1.46 -5.99
CA SER A 37 -24.26 -2.15 -6.94
C SER A 37 -24.62 -1.46 -8.25
N ILE A 38 -24.05 -0.26 -8.42
CA ILE A 38 -23.85 0.29 -9.75
C ILE A 38 -23.26 -0.90 -10.51
N SER A 39 -23.91 -1.25 -11.61
CA SER A 39 -23.41 -2.26 -12.55
C SER A 39 -22.13 -1.70 -13.15
N VAL A 40 -21.09 -1.68 -12.32
CA VAL A 40 -19.75 -1.20 -12.61
C VAL A 40 -19.20 -2.22 -13.58
N SER A 41 -18.81 -1.75 -14.76
CA SER A 41 -18.26 -2.61 -15.81
C SER A 41 -17.05 -3.38 -15.27
N LYS A 42 -16.69 -4.51 -15.88
CA LYS A 42 -15.51 -5.30 -15.44
C LYS A 42 -14.23 -4.44 -15.41
N ASP A 43 -14.09 -3.50 -16.35
CA ASP A 43 -12.97 -2.56 -16.40
C ASP A 43 -12.94 -1.61 -15.21
N ASP A 44 -14.11 -1.06 -14.86
CA ASP A 44 -14.22 -0.20 -13.69
C ASP A 44 -13.93 -0.95 -12.39
N ARG A 45 -14.24 -2.26 -12.30
CA ARG A 45 -13.91 -3.10 -11.13
C ARG A 45 -12.40 -3.32 -10.99
N THR A 46 -11.69 -3.60 -12.08
CA THR A 46 -10.22 -3.72 -12.05
C THR A 46 -9.57 -2.41 -11.62
N LYS A 47 -10.04 -1.28 -12.16
CA LYS A 47 -9.57 0.06 -11.78
C LYS A 47 -9.82 0.38 -10.31
N LEU A 48 -10.97 -0.03 -9.77
CA LEU A 48 -11.27 0.11 -8.34
C LEU A 48 -10.31 -0.71 -7.47
N TRP A 49 -10.06 -1.97 -7.83
CA TRP A 49 -9.09 -2.81 -7.11
C TRP A 49 -7.68 -2.25 -7.17
N HIS A 50 -7.27 -1.74 -8.33
CA HIS A 50 -6.01 -1.04 -8.51
C HIS A 50 -5.84 0.09 -7.49
N MET A 51 -6.83 0.99 -7.38
CA MET A 51 -6.76 2.13 -6.44
C MET A 51 -6.84 1.68 -4.97
N ARG A 52 -7.76 0.76 -4.62
CA ARG A 52 -7.93 0.26 -3.25
C ARG A 52 -6.69 -0.45 -2.70
N LEU A 53 -5.92 -1.10 -3.57
CA LEU A 53 -4.71 -1.85 -3.20
C LEU A 53 -3.43 -1.04 -3.35
N GLY A 54 -3.53 0.30 -3.32
CA GLY A 54 -2.37 1.18 -3.37
C GLY A 54 -1.68 1.17 -4.73
N HIS A 55 -2.47 1.30 -5.80
CA HIS A 55 -1.97 1.36 -7.18
C HIS A 55 -1.19 0.10 -7.60
N ARG A 56 -1.70 -1.08 -7.26
CA ARG A 56 -1.09 -2.38 -7.60
C ARG A 56 -0.97 -2.56 -9.12
N SER A 57 0.12 -3.17 -9.60
CA SER A 57 0.29 -3.45 -11.03
C SER A 57 -0.74 -4.45 -11.55
N GLU A 58 -0.96 -4.46 -12.87
CA GLU A 58 -1.84 -5.43 -13.54
C GLU A 58 -1.44 -6.88 -13.26
N CYS A 59 -0.16 -7.20 -13.39
CA CYS A 59 0.36 -8.53 -13.02
C CYS A 59 0.09 -8.85 -11.54
N GLY A 60 0.20 -7.86 -10.66
CA GLY A 60 -0.12 -8.00 -9.25
C GLY A 60 -1.60 -8.29 -9.01
N LEU A 61 -2.50 -7.60 -9.71
CA LEU A 61 -3.94 -7.85 -9.64
C LEU A 61 -4.31 -9.23 -10.24
N SER A 62 -3.75 -9.59 -11.39
CA SER A 62 -3.96 -10.90 -12.01
C SER A 62 -3.55 -12.05 -11.06
N THR A 63 -2.45 -11.86 -10.33
CA THR A 63 -2.00 -12.83 -9.31
C THR A 63 -2.99 -12.95 -8.15
N LEU A 64 -3.58 -11.84 -7.69
CA LEU A 64 -4.59 -11.85 -6.63
C LEU A 64 -5.90 -12.47 -7.09
N SER A 65 -6.32 -12.20 -8.34
CA SER A 65 -7.48 -12.81 -8.98
C SER A 65 -7.33 -14.33 -9.06
N LYS A 66 -6.19 -14.82 -9.57
CA LYS A 66 -5.88 -16.27 -9.63
C LYS A 66 -5.87 -16.96 -8.27
N ARG A 67 -5.56 -16.23 -7.19
CA ARG A 67 -5.59 -16.73 -5.81
C ARG A 67 -6.97 -16.60 -5.15
N GLY A 68 -7.97 -16.07 -5.86
CA GLY A 68 -9.33 -15.86 -5.33
C GLY A 68 -9.43 -14.72 -4.32
N LEU A 69 -8.41 -13.86 -4.19
CA LEU A 69 -8.36 -12.80 -3.17
C LEU A 69 -9.13 -11.53 -3.54
N LEU A 70 -9.68 -11.47 -4.76
CA LEU A 70 -10.49 -10.36 -5.25
C LEU A 70 -11.99 -10.70 -5.27
N CYS A 71 -12.47 -11.54 -4.34
CA CYS A 71 -13.87 -11.98 -4.27
C CYS A 71 -14.37 -12.65 -5.57
N GLY A 72 -13.50 -13.39 -6.25
CA GLY A 72 -13.83 -14.05 -7.53
C GLY A 72 -13.83 -13.12 -8.75
N GLU A 73 -13.36 -11.88 -8.61
CA GLU A 73 -13.31 -10.96 -9.73
C GLU A 73 -12.20 -11.30 -10.73
N GLN A 74 -12.55 -11.28 -12.01
CA GLN A 74 -11.60 -11.37 -13.11
C GLN A 74 -11.04 -9.98 -13.40
N THR A 75 -9.71 -9.88 -13.46
CA THR A 75 -9.03 -8.62 -13.79
C THR A 75 -8.93 -8.46 -15.30
N THR A 76 -9.27 -7.27 -15.79
CA THR A 76 -9.08 -6.84 -17.17
C THR A 76 -7.78 -6.03 -17.30
N PRO A 77 -7.32 -5.71 -18.52
CA PRO A 77 -6.17 -4.84 -18.71
C PRO A 77 -6.36 -3.50 -18.02
N LEU A 78 -5.29 -2.98 -17.40
CA LEU A 78 -5.35 -1.69 -16.70
C LEU A 78 -5.11 -0.54 -17.67
N GLU A 79 -6.04 0.41 -17.68
CA GLU A 79 -5.86 1.69 -18.34
C GLU A 79 -4.73 2.51 -17.72
N PHE A 80 -4.29 3.53 -18.47
CA PHE A 80 -3.26 4.46 -18.02
C PHE A 80 -3.59 5.09 -16.65
N CYS A 81 -2.62 5.08 -15.75
CA CYS A 81 -2.74 5.67 -14.41
C CYS A 81 -1.58 6.64 -14.16
N GLU A 82 -1.89 7.94 -14.15
CA GLU A 82 -0.91 9.01 -13.90
C GLU A 82 -0.20 8.86 -12.55
N HIS A 83 -0.97 8.55 -11.49
CA HIS A 83 -0.40 8.34 -10.14
C HIS A 83 0.62 7.20 -10.10
N CYS A 84 0.45 6.15 -10.91
CA CYS A 84 1.44 5.09 -11.03
C CYS A 84 2.72 5.57 -11.69
N VAL A 85 2.59 6.33 -12.77
CA VAL A 85 3.73 6.82 -13.54
C VAL A 85 4.59 7.72 -12.67
N VAL A 86 3.98 8.73 -12.03
CA VAL A 86 4.68 9.66 -11.14
C VAL A 86 5.19 8.96 -9.89
N GLY A 87 4.38 8.09 -9.27
CA GLY A 87 4.73 7.43 -8.01
C GLY A 87 5.76 6.31 -8.13
N LYS A 88 5.90 5.68 -9.30
CA LYS A 88 6.86 4.59 -9.55
C LYS A 88 8.00 4.99 -10.47
N GLN A 89 8.07 6.26 -10.87
CA GLN A 89 9.17 6.76 -11.69
C GLN A 89 10.49 6.56 -10.94
N THR A 90 11.41 5.81 -11.55
CA THR A 90 12.77 5.67 -11.04
C THR A 90 13.65 6.76 -11.65
N ARG A 91 14.61 7.27 -10.86
CA ARG A 91 15.61 8.19 -11.38
C ARG A 91 16.43 7.47 -12.45
N VAL A 92 16.63 8.11 -13.60
CA VAL A 92 17.52 7.60 -14.65
C VAL A 92 18.91 7.40 -14.05
N ARG A 93 19.54 6.27 -14.39
CA ARG A 93 20.92 6.00 -13.96
C ARG A 93 21.84 7.05 -14.59
N PHE A 94 22.68 7.67 -13.78
CA PHE A 94 23.81 8.43 -14.29
C PHE A 94 24.76 7.47 -15.00
N SER A 95 25.42 7.96 -16.06
CA SER A 95 26.58 7.27 -16.60
C SER A 95 27.63 7.14 -15.50
N THR A 96 28.30 5.98 -15.47
CA THR A 96 29.43 5.78 -14.56
C THR A 96 30.57 6.69 -15.00
N GLY A 97 30.89 7.72 -14.21
CA GLY A 97 32.09 8.52 -14.40
C GLY A 97 33.32 7.67 -14.11
N THR A 98 34.19 7.49 -15.11
CA THR A 98 35.48 6.82 -14.90
C THR A 98 36.52 7.88 -14.57
N HIS A 99 37.04 7.86 -13.35
CA HIS A 99 38.11 8.75 -12.92
C HIS A 99 39.40 7.94 -12.79
N SER A 100 40.30 8.04 -13.78
CA SER A 100 41.63 7.45 -13.72
C SER A 100 42.69 8.50 -14.01
N THR A 101 43.79 8.44 -13.26
CA THR A 101 44.94 9.33 -13.43
C THR A 101 46.23 8.52 -13.50
N LYS A 102 47.26 9.08 -14.14
CA LYS A 102 48.55 8.41 -14.35
C LYS A 102 49.65 8.97 -13.45
N GLY A 103 49.57 10.27 -13.14
CA GLY A 103 50.50 10.99 -12.28
C GLY A 103 50.01 11.13 -10.85
N THR A 104 50.96 11.44 -9.96
CA THR A 104 50.70 11.77 -8.56
C THR A 104 50.04 13.16 -8.49
N LEU A 105 48.92 13.28 -7.77
CA LEU A 105 48.11 14.51 -7.60
C LEU A 105 47.35 15.04 -8.84
N ASP A 106 47.28 14.28 -9.93
CA ASP A 106 46.50 14.64 -11.14
C ASP A 106 45.00 14.88 -10.87
N TYR A 107 44.45 14.27 -9.80
CA TYR A 107 43.04 14.39 -9.44
C TYR A 107 42.85 14.34 -7.93
N THR A 108 42.29 15.40 -7.36
CA THR A 108 42.06 15.54 -5.92
C THR A 108 40.57 15.70 -5.65
N HIS A 109 39.99 14.77 -4.90
CA HIS A 109 38.64 14.92 -4.38
C HIS A 109 38.66 15.69 -3.07
N SER A 110 37.95 16.81 -3.02
CA SER A 110 37.68 17.55 -1.79
C SER A 110 36.19 17.48 -1.49
N ASN A 111 35.82 17.20 -0.24
CA ASN A 111 34.43 17.21 0.19
C ASN A 111 34.28 18.13 1.40
N LEU A 112 33.21 18.91 1.43
CA LEU A 112 32.87 19.75 2.58
C LEU A 112 32.06 18.92 3.57
N TRP A 113 32.47 18.91 4.83
CA TRP A 113 31.68 18.32 5.89
C TRP A 113 30.60 19.30 6.37
N GLY A 114 29.36 18.79 6.51
CA GLY A 114 28.16 19.54 6.88
C GLY A 114 28.05 19.82 8.38
N PRO A 115 27.10 20.68 8.77
CA PRO A 115 27.23 21.71 9.81
C PRO A 115 27.74 21.17 11.13
N ALA A 116 28.89 21.70 11.56
CA ALA A 116 29.41 21.47 12.89
C ALA A 116 28.45 22.09 13.93
N GLN A 117 28.24 21.41 15.05
CA GLN A 117 27.53 22.01 16.17
C GLN A 117 28.29 23.23 16.67
N VAL A 118 27.59 24.36 16.77
CA VAL A 118 28.13 25.60 17.35
C VAL A 118 27.89 25.54 18.86
N PRO A 119 28.87 25.90 19.72
CA PRO A 119 28.71 25.94 21.16
C PRO A 119 27.59 26.85 21.65
#